data_AF-A0A7V0YTV2-F1
#
_entry.id   AF-A0A7V0YTV2-F1
#
_cell.length_a   1.000
_cell.length_b   1.000
_cell.length_c   1.000
_cell.angle_alpha   90.00
_cell.angle_beta   90.00
_cell.angle_gamma   90.00
#
_symmetry.space_group_name_H-M   'P 1'
#
loop_
_entity.id
_entity.type
_entity.pdbx_description
1 polymer ?
#
loop_
_entity_poly.entity_id
_entity_poly.type
_entity_poly.pdbx_seq_one_letter_code
_entity_poly.pdbx_strand_id
1 'polypeptide(L)'
;FLKKIARQYFMVCRDAIKKYDPNHLILGCRFAGYAPDEVLSAMGEYVDVVSYNNYSPSPPIDKLNEIYQITGKPIMITEFSFKAMDSGLPNTKGAGIPVATQKDRADGFSNYVTMLMKLPYAVGYHWFEYTDEPAEGRFDGENSNYGLVNIKDEPWEVLTKRMTEVNAKIESIHNSASVKIPSVPTGHPRVYIRSSDLPNIKKKLDLPEFSRAWNLVKKSDNPACKAFVYLMTNDVESGRDAIKLWFEYADKYADNPDYAGRVFSNLLHIGACVYDWCYDLLNDDEKQKFIKKLENIASSHSPGYPANPNGHAVVGHDTEGWVLTGQIPAGIAIYDESKKMYDASARLFFEKFVPVRNFVYRSHMHHQGDSYFQTRFQHDQAVSWLFRRIGAGDVFTREQQFVPYQMIYNMRPDGQQIHSGDTFNERGNDPRKRLLALMTASYYNDPYLMTMAESDFFNNYSDFDCIFEILFKEPNAEKRPISELPLTKYFPSPMGEMIARTGWTMGVDSNDAVVQMRIGEYFFGNHQCKDFGAFQIYYRGALAISSGVYDEYGNDHWKNYLHQT
;
A
#
# COMPACT_ATOMS: atom_id res chain seq x y z
N PHE A 1 -29.76 14.76 -7.05
CA PHE A 1 -29.72 16.22 -7.31
C PHE A 1 -28.62 16.91 -6.52
N LEU A 2 -28.60 16.80 -5.19
CA LEU A 2 -27.58 17.41 -4.29
C LEU A 2 -26.13 17.13 -4.70
N LYS A 3 -25.78 15.87 -5.03
CA LYS A 3 -24.43 15.50 -5.52
C LYS A 3 -23.96 16.35 -6.71
N LYS A 4 -24.84 16.67 -7.66
CA LYS A 4 -24.50 17.46 -8.86
C LYS A 4 -24.16 18.91 -8.50
N ILE A 5 -24.92 19.51 -7.57
CA ILE A 5 -24.67 20.87 -7.09
C ILE A 5 -23.36 20.92 -6.31
N ALA A 6 -23.17 20.00 -5.36
CA ALA A 6 -21.95 19.92 -4.58
C ALA A 6 -20.71 19.74 -5.47
N ARG A 7 -20.79 18.82 -6.46
CA ARG A 7 -19.72 18.60 -7.43
C ARG A 7 -19.35 19.90 -8.16
N GLN A 8 -20.35 20.61 -8.68
CA GLN A 8 -20.12 21.87 -9.38
C GLN A 8 -19.47 22.93 -8.49
N TYR A 9 -19.97 23.09 -7.26
CA TYR A 9 -19.43 24.03 -6.28
C TYR A 9 -17.95 23.74 -5.98
N PHE A 10 -17.64 22.51 -5.57
CA PHE A 10 -16.28 22.15 -5.18
C PHE A 10 -15.30 22.18 -6.36
N MET A 11 -15.73 21.76 -7.55
CA MET A 11 -14.92 21.87 -8.77
C MET A 11 -14.56 23.32 -9.07
N VAL A 12 -15.54 24.23 -9.10
CA VAL A 12 -15.31 25.65 -9.40
C VAL A 12 -14.36 26.29 -8.38
N CYS A 13 -14.57 26.03 -7.08
CA CYS A 13 -13.69 26.54 -6.03
C CYS A 13 -12.27 26.00 -6.18
N ARG A 14 -12.11 24.69 -6.34
CA ARG A 14 -10.82 24.03 -6.47
C ARG A 14 -10.06 24.54 -7.68
N ASP A 15 -10.70 24.60 -8.85
CA ASP A 15 -10.03 25.01 -10.09
C ASP A 15 -9.62 26.48 -10.05
N ALA A 16 -10.43 27.35 -9.44
CA ALA A 16 -10.06 28.74 -9.22
C ALA A 16 -8.82 28.86 -8.30
N ILE A 17 -8.79 28.13 -7.17
CA ILE A 17 -7.64 28.13 -6.26
C ILE A 17 -6.40 27.58 -6.96
N LYS A 18 -6.48 26.38 -7.53
CA LYS A 18 -5.33 25.68 -8.14
C LYS A 18 -4.77 26.38 -9.38
N LYS A 19 -5.56 27.24 -10.04
CA LYS A 19 -5.06 28.10 -11.13
C LYS A 19 -4.04 29.13 -10.65
N TYR A 20 -4.20 29.68 -9.44
CA TYR A 20 -3.35 30.75 -8.93
C TYR A 20 -2.39 30.29 -7.82
N ASP A 21 -2.73 29.22 -7.10
CA ASP A 21 -1.88 28.57 -6.11
C ASP A 21 -2.01 27.04 -6.24
N PRO A 22 -1.22 26.42 -7.16
CA PRO A 22 -1.33 24.99 -7.43
C PRO A 22 -0.94 24.11 -6.22
N ASN A 23 -0.17 24.66 -5.27
CA ASN A 23 0.37 23.91 -4.14
C ASN A 23 -0.45 24.08 -2.84
N HIS A 24 -1.43 24.99 -2.80
CA HIS A 24 -2.25 25.19 -1.60
C HIS A 24 -3.12 23.98 -1.24
N LEU A 25 -3.24 23.66 0.05
CA LEU A 25 -4.17 22.66 0.54
C LEU A 25 -5.60 23.20 0.61
N ILE A 26 -6.56 22.41 0.16
CA ILE A 26 -7.98 22.75 0.18
C ILE A 26 -8.66 21.94 1.30
N LEU A 27 -8.96 22.61 2.41
CA LEU A 27 -9.59 22.02 3.61
C LEU A 27 -11.12 21.88 3.49
N GLY A 28 -11.69 22.22 2.33
CA GLY A 28 -13.12 22.14 2.07
C GLY A 28 -13.94 23.15 2.86
N CYS A 29 -15.19 22.79 3.16
CA CYS A 29 -16.09 23.59 3.98
C CYS A 29 -15.98 23.18 5.45
N ARG A 30 -16.02 24.16 6.37
CA ARG A 30 -16.13 23.91 7.82
C ARG A 30 -17.60 23.65 8.15
N PHE A 31 -18.03 22.40 8.10
CA PHE A 31 -19.44 22.07 8.35
C PHE A 31 -19.76 22.18 9.84
N ALA A 32 -20.78 22.99 10.15
CA ALA A 32 -21.41 23.05 11.47
C ALA A 32 -22.49 21.95 11.56
N GLY A 33 -22.06 20.74 11.88
CA GLY A 33 -22.88 19.52 11.79
C GLY A 33 -22.49 18.67 10.56
N TYR A 34 -23.25 17.60 10.28
CA TYR A 34 -22.89 16.63 9.25
C TYR A 34 -23.51 16.95 7.89
N ALA A 35 -22.69 16.94 6.85
CA ALA A 35 -23.17 17.05 5.48
C ALA A 35 -23.81 15.71 5.02
N PRO A 36 -24.83 15.75 4.14
CA PRO A 36 -25.36 14.54 3.52
C PRO A 36 -24.31 13.76 2.72
N ASP A 37 -24.45 12.44 2.65
CA ASP A 37 -23.49 11.55 1.98
C ASP A 37 -23.27 11.92 0.50
N GLU A 38 -24.29 12.43 -0.19
CA GLU A 38 -24.17 12.92 -1.57
C GLU A 38 -23.22 14.11 -1.70
N VAL A 39 -23.18 14.97 -0.68
CA VAL A 39 -22.27 16.13 -0.63
C VAL A 39 -20.86 15.66 -0.30
N LEU A 40 -20.72 14.75 0.67
CA LEU A 40 -19.43 14.15 1.05
C LEU A 40 -18.77 13.41 -0.13
N SER A 41 -19.54 12.58 -0.83
CA SER A 41 -19.05 11.85 -2.00
C SER A 41 -18.59 12.81 -3.10
N ALA A 42 -19.28 13.93 -3.33
CA ALA A 42 -18.85 14.93 -4.31
C ALA A 42 -17.63 15.73 -3.86
N MET A 43 -17.58 16.17 -2.60
CA MET A 43 -16.47 17.00 -2.11
C MET A 43 -15.15 16.23 -2.10
N GLY A 44 -15.19 14.92 -1.80
CA GLY A 44 -14.01 14.05 -1.76
C GLY A 44 -13.26 13.99 -3.09
N GLU A 45 -13.89 14.37 -4.20
CA GLU A 45 -13.23 14.44 -5.51
C GLU A 45 -12.33 15.69 -5.68
N TYR A 46 -12.53 16.73 -4.86
CA TYR A 46 -11.97 18.07 -5.11
C TYR A 46 -11.22 18.68 -3.91
N VAL A 47 -11.37 18.14 -2.70
CA VAL A 47 -10.68 18.65 -1.50
C VAL A 47 -9.52 17.75 -1.10
N ASP A 48 -8.58 18.33 -0.36
CA ASP A 48 -7.42 17.63 0.20
C ASP A 48 -7.72 17.12 1.63
N VAL A 49 -8.50 17.88 2.41
CA VAL A 49 -8.93 17.54 3.78
C VAL A 49 -10.42 17.85 3.94
N VAL A 50 -11.12 17.05 4.72
CA VAL A 50 -12.51 17.28 5.10
C VAL A 50 -12.57 17.93 6.49
N SER A 51 -13.26 19.06 6.61
CA SER A 51 -13.31 19.86 7.84
C SER A 51 -14.68 19.78 8.54
N TYR A 52 -14.67 19.56 9.85
CA TYR A 52 -15.88 19.52 10.67
C TYR A 52 -15.75 20.28 11.98
N ASN A 53 -16.83 20.93 12.39
CA ASN A 53 -16.96 21.53 13.71
C ASN A 53 -17.75 20.58 14.62
N ASN A 54 -17.30 20.37 15.85
CA ASN A 54 -17.95 19.49 16.81
C ASN A 54 -17.77 19.98 18.25
N TYR A 55 -18.88 20.18 18.95
CA TYR A 55 -18.91 20.60 20.36
C TYR A 55 -19.51 19.51 21.27
N SER A 56 -19.35 18.24 20.88
CA SER A 56 -19.78 17.11 21.70
C SER A 56 -18.75 16.86 22.82
N PRO A 57 -19.13 16.23 23.94
CA PRO A 57 -18.19 15.89 25.02
C PRO A 57 -16.99 15.03 24.58
N SER A 58 -17.13 14.27 23.49
CA SER A 58 -16.10 13.43 22.88
C SER A 58 -16.15 13.53 21.35
N PRO A 59 -15.05 13.24 20.64
CA PRO A 59 -15.06 13.25 19.18
C PRO A 59 -16.05 12.21 18.64
N PRO A 60 -16.78 12.50 17.56
CA PRO A 60 -17.81 11.62 17.03
C PRO A 60 -17.20 10.50 16.18
N ILE A 61 -16.44 9.59 16.80
CA ILE A 61 -15.60 8.58 16.13
C ILE A 61 -16.34 7.80 15.04
N ASP A 62 -17.54 7.28 15.33
CA ASP A 62 -18.30 6.48 14.36
C ASP A 62 -18.65 7.29 13.12
N LYS A 63 -19.06 8.56 13.32
CA LYS A 63 -19.39 9.42 12.20
C LYS A 63 -18.15 9.83 11.40
N LEU A 64 -17.02 10.06 12.05
CA LEU A 64 -15.75 10.32 11.38
C LEU A 64 -15.28 9.11 10.56
N ASN A 65 -15.49 7.88 11.06
CA ASN A 65 -15.23 6.66 10.31
C ASN A 65 -16.09 6.59 9.05
N GLU A 66 -17.40 6.84 9.15
CA GLU A 66 -18.30 6.89 7.99
C GLU A 66 -17.86 7.92 6.95
N ILE A 67 -17.54 9.14 7.39
CA ILE A 67 -17.05 10.22 6.51
C ILE A 67 -15.77 9.77 5.80
N TYR A 68 -14.84 9.15 6.53
CA TYR A 68 -13.60 8.64 5.94
C TYR A 68 -13.86 7.54 4.92
N GLN A 69 -14.78 6.62 5.18
CA GLN A 69 -15.16 5.58 4.22
C GLN A 69 -15.78 6.15 2.94
N ILE A 70 -16.61 7.21 3.06
CA ILE A 70 -17.26 7.84 1.90
C ILE A 70 -16.27 8.65 1.06
N THR A 71 -15.36 9.37 1.72
CA THR A 71 -14.50 10.37 1.06
C THR A 71 -13.10 9.86 0.74
N GLY A 72 -12.57 8.93 1.53
CA GLY A 72 -11.17 8.51 1.49
C GLY A 72 -10.18 9.61 1.88
N LYS A 73 -10.64 10.76 2.41
CA LYS A 73 -9.80 11.93 2.68
C LYS A 73 -9.44 12.07 4.15
N PRO A 74 -8.26 12.62 4.47
CA PRO A 74 -7.95 13.06 5.83
C PRO A 74 -9.01 13.99 6.39
N ILE A 75 -9.22 13.94 7.70
CA ILE A 75 -10.25 14.71 8.40
C ILE A 75 -9.61 15.61 9.47
N MET A 76 -10.12 16.82 9.60
CA MET A 76 -9.72 17.77 10.65
C MET A 76 -10.96 18.24 11.43
N ILE A 77 -10.87 18.24 12.76
CA ILE A 77 -11.87 18.93 13.60
C ILE A 77 -11.49 20.41 13.68
N THR A 78 -12.12 21.23 12.85
CA THR A 78 -11.74 22.65 12.71
C THR A 78 -12.34 23.57 13.76
N GLU A 79 -13.20 23.05 14.64
CA GLU A 79 -13.78 23.81 15.74
C GLU A 79 -14.30 22.85 16.81
N PHE A 80 -13.81 23.00 18.03
CA PHE A 80 -14.36 22.37 19.23
C PHE A 80 -13.95 23.19 20.45
N SER A 81 -14.69 23.06 21.55
CA SER A 81 -14.33 23.68 22.82
C SER A 81 -15.17 23.13 23.97
N PHE A 82 -14.78 23.54 25.18
CA PHE A 82 -15.54 23.34 26.40
C PHE A 82 -15.66 24.69 27.11
N LYS A 83 -16.75 24.90 27.83
CA LYS A 83 -16.98 26.10 28.66
C LYS A 83 -17.31 25.68 30.08
N ALA A 84 -16.88 26.44 31.08
CA ALA A 84 -17.07 26.06 32.48
C ALA A 84 -17.84 27.10 33.31
N MET A 85 -18.68 26.61 34.21
CA MET A 85 -19.58 27.44 35.02
C MET A 85 -18.86 28.25 36.12
N ASP A 86 -17.65 27.83 36.53
CA ASP A 86 -16.81 28.55 37.49
C ASP A 86 -16.00 29.72 36.88
N SER A 87 -16.20 30.03 35.59
CA SER A 87 -15.55 31.14 34.90
C SER A 87 -16.04 32.53 35.34
N GLY A 88 -17.22 32.60 35.97
CA GLY A 88 -17.92 33.86 36.25
C GLY A 88 -18.71 34.40 35.05
N LEU A 89 -18.63 33.76 33.89
CA LEU A 89 -19.46 34.08 32.72
C LEU A 89 -20.81 33.35 32.76
N PRO A 90 -21.87 33.94 32.18
CA PRO A 90 -23.20 33.32 32.22
C PRO A 90 -23.26 31.98 31.49
N ASN A 91 -22.51 31.81 30.39
CA ASN A 91 -22.48 30.58 29.56
C ASN A 91 -23.87 30.14 29.06
N THR A 92 -24.82 31.08 28.98
CA THR A 92 -26.24 30.79 28.71
C THR A 92 -26.55 30.54 27.24
N LYS A 93 -25.69 31.01 26.33
CA LYS A 93 -25.84 30.88 24.88
C LYS A 93 -24.52 30.49 24.24
N GLY A 94 -24.58 29.67 23.18
CA GLY A 94 -23.41 29.16 22.46
C GLY A 94 -23.32 27.63 22.44
N ALA A 95 -22.47 27.08 21.58
CA ALA A 95 -22.36 25.64 21.32
C ALA A 95 -21.71 24.83 22.48
N GLY A 96 -22.15 23.59 22.66
CA GLY A 96 -21.62 22.71 23.72
C GLY A 96 -22.23 22.98 25.10
N ILE A 97 -22.23 21.93 25.92
CA ILE A 97 -22.82 21.96 27.26
C ILE A 97 -21.76 22.41 28.26
N PRO A 98 -22.04 23.40 29.14
CA PRO A 98 -21.09 23.80 30.17
C PRO A 98 -20.72 22.66 31.11
N VAL A 99 -19.44 22.56 31.43
CA VAL A 99 -18.91 21.70 32.50
C VAL A 99 -18.84 22.48 33.82
N ALA A 100 -18.63 21.78 34.94
CA ALA A 100 -18.67 22.41 36.25
C ALA A 100 -17.48 23.35 36.49
N THR A 101 -16.26 22.91 36.15
CA THR A 101 -15.03 23.63 36.52
C THR A 101 -14.03 23.84 35.37
N GLN A 102 -13.12 24.80 35.50
CA GLN A 102 -11.98 24.98 34.57
C GLN A 102 -11.11 23.71 34.48
N LYS A 103 -11.04 22.93 35.57
CA LYS A 103 -10.35 21.63 35.54
C LYS A 103 -11.08 20.64 34.63
N ASP A 104 -12.40 20.55 34.71
CA ASP A 104 -13.20 19.67 33.84
C ASP A 104 -13.08 20.12 32.37
N ARG A 105 -12.98 21.42 32.12
CA ARG A 105 -12.74 22.01 30.80
C ARG A 105 -11.41 21.54 30.21
N ALA A 106 -10.35 21.58 31.02
CA ALA A 106 -9.03 21.09 30.65
C ALA A 106 -8.98 19.56 30.48
N ASP A 107 -9.67 18.81 31.34
CA ASP A 107 -9.79 17.35 31.23
C ASP A 107 -10.57 16.96 29.96
N GLY A 108 -11.62 17.71 29.62
CA GLY A 108 -12.37 17.58 28.37
C GLY A 108 -11.49 17.74 27.13
N PHE A 109 -10.67 18.80 27.08
CA PHE A 109 -9.69 18.98 26.01
C PHE A 109 -8.76 17.76 25.87
N SER A 110 -8.17 17.34 27.00
CA SER A 110 -7.22 16.23 27.04
C SER A 110 -7.83 14.94 26.48
N ASN A 111 -9.05 14.60 26.92
CA ASN A 111 -9.75 13.40 26.49
C ASN A 111 -10.14 13.47 25.02
N TYR A 112 -10.73 14.60 24.60
CA TYR A 112 -11.22 14.78 23.24
C TYR A 112 -10.08 14.64 22.22
N VAL A 113 -8.99 15.38 22.43
CA VAL A 113 -7.83 15.39 21.52
C VAL A 113 -7.10 14.04 21.50
N THR A 114 -6.92 13.40 22.67
CA THR A 114 -6.28 12.09 22.73
C THR A 114 -7.08 11.02 21.99
N MET A 115 -8.42 11.04 22.11
CA MET A 115 -9.28 10.11 21.38
C MET A 115 -9.28 10.38 19.88
N LEU A 116 -9.38 11.65 19.48
CA LEU A 116 -9.39 12.06 18.07
C LEU A 116 -8.09 11.64 17.37
N MET A 117 -6.94 11.94 17.98
CA MET A 117 -5.66 11.70 17.34
C MET A 117 -5.23 10.24 17.34
N LYS A 118 -5.95 9.35 18.04
CA LYS A 118 -5.82 7.90 17.85
C LYS A 118 -6.46 7.37 16.57
N LEU A 119 -7.11 8.24 15.77
CA LEU A 119 -7.66 7.88 14.46
C LEU A 119 -6.60 8.16 13.38
N PRO A 120 -6.18 7.16 12.58
CA PRO A 120 -5.10 7.35 11.58
C PRO A 120 -5.39 8.41 10.52
N TYR A 121 -6.67 8.67 10.21
CA TYR A 121 -7.07 9.68 9.21
C TYR A 121 -7.29 11.07 9.81
N ALA A 122 -7.23 11.24 11.14
CA ALA A 122 -7.40 12.53 11.78
C ALA A 122 -6.08 13.31 11.77
N VAL A 123 -6.01 14.37 10.97
CA VAL A 123 -4.76 15.12 10.70
C VAL A 123 -4.63 16.41 11.51
N GLY A 124 -5.59 16.71 12.38
CA GLY A 124 -5.49 17.85 13.28
C GLY A 124 -6.80 18.27 13.92
N TYR A 125 -6.69 19.31 14.75
CA TYR A 125 -7.79 19.94 15.45
C TYR A 125 -7.54 21.42 15.67
N HIS A 126 -8.62 22.20 15.87
CA HIS A 126 -8.55 23.63 16.12
C HIS A 126 -9.55 24.04 17.22
N TRP A 127 -9.03 24.66 18.28
CA TRP A 127 -9.80 25.11 19.44
C TRP A 127 -10.54 26.42 19.13
N PHE A 128 -11.78 26.52 19.58
CA PHE A 128 -12.58 27.74 19.53
C PHE A 128 -12.70 28.32 20.93
N GLU A 129 -12.10 29.46 21.29
CA GLU A 129 -11.32 30.42 20.50
C GLU A 129 -10.23 31.07 21.39
N TYR A 130 -9.61 32.18 20.96
CA TYR A 130 -8.51 32.80 21.71
C TYR A 130 -8.99 33.50 22.99
N THR A 131 -10.00 34.37 22.92
CA THR A 131 -10.48 35.19 24.06
C THR A 131 -11.93 34.82 24.41
N ASP A 132 -12.28 34.90 25.69
CA ASP A 132 -13.66 34.73 26.14
C ASP A 132 -14.60 35.78 25.55
N GLU A 133 -15.88 35.43 25.47
CA GLU A 133 -16.90 36.39 25.04
C GLU A 133 -17.35 37.30 26.20
N PRO A 134 -17.86 38.52 25.90
CA PRO A 134 -18.42 39.41 26.91
C PRO A 134 -19.60 38.78 27.67
N ALA A 135 -19.73 39.09 28.96
CA ALA A 135 -20.86 38.60 29.77
C ALA A 135 -22.22 39.12 29.26
N GLU A 136 -22.21 40.34 28.71
CA GLU A 136 -23.35 41.00 28.06
C GLU A 136 -23.69 40.37 26.69
N GLY A 137 -22.78 39.59 26.13
CA GLY A 137 -22.92 38.88 24.86
C GLY A 137 -22.26 39.58 23.66
N ARG A 138 -21.88 38.76 22.68
CA ARG A 138 -21.47 39.16 21.32
C ARG A 138 -22.66 39.74 20.54
N PHE A 139 -22.47 40.08 19.26
CA PHE A 139 -23.52 40.63 18.38
C PHE A 139 -24.79 39.76 18.26
N ASP A 140 -24.71 38.46 18.54
CA ASP A 140 -25.84 37.53 18.57
C ASP A 140 -26.22 37.10 20.00
N GLY A 141 -25.61 37.71 21.03
CA GLY A 141 -25.86 37.43 22.43
C GLY A 141 -25.13 36.21 23.02
N GLU A 142 -24.19 35.59 22.28
CA GLU A 142 -23.34 34.54 22.82
C GLU A 142 -22.39 35.09 23.90
N ASN A 143 -22.34 34.44 25.06
CA ASN A 143 -21.70 34.96 26.28
C ASN A 143 -20.93 33.86 27.05
N SER A 144 -20.07 33.14 26.33
CA SER A 144 -19.46 31.89 26.78
C SER A 144 -17.95 31.97 27.05
N ASN A 145 -17.51 31.08 27.95
CA ASN A 145 -16.12 30.84 28.33
C ASN A 145 -15.39 29.92 27.34
N TYR A 146 -15.15 30.40 26.11
CA TYR A 146 -14.44 29.65 25.07
C TYR A 146 -12.96 29.99 24.95
N GLY A 147 -12.53 31.13 25.49
CA GLY A 147 -11.18 31.66 25.35
C GLY A 147 -10.11 30.81 26.02
N LEU A 148 -8.92 30.81 25.42
CA LEU A 148 -7.67 30.47 26.11
C LEU A 148 -7.30 31.54 27.14
N VAL A 149 -7.72 32.79 26.90
CA VAL A 149 -7.61 33.93 27.81
C VAL A 149 -8.99 34.51 28.11
N ASN A 150 -9.14 35.21 29.23
CA ASN A 150 -10.33 35.99 29.53
C ASN A 150 -10.33 37.34 28.79
N ILE A 151 -11.38 38.14 28.93
CA ILE A 151 -11.53 39.46 28.28
C ILE A 151 -10.49 40.52 28.69
N LYS A 152 -9.60 40.22 29.64
CA LYS A 152 -8.47 41.07 30.07
C LYS A 152 -7.13 40.53 29.59
N ASP A 153 -7.13 39.56 28.67
CA ASP A 153 -5.95 38.84 28.19
C ASP A 153 -5.21 38.02 29.27
N GLU A 154 -5.91 37.66 30.36
CA GLU A 154 -5.35 36.80 31.41
C GLU A 154 -5.55 35.32 31.03
N PRO A 155 -4.50 34.48 30.98
CA PRO A 155 -4.63 33.06 30.61
C PRO A 155 -5.45 32.24 31.61
N TRP A 156 -6.26 31.32 31.07
CA TRP A 156 -6.83 30.22 31.87
C TRP A 156 -5.74 29.17 32.11
N GLU A 157 -4.88 29.42 33.10
CA GLU A 157 -3.66 28.63 33.40
C GLU A 157 -3.90 27.11 33.47
N VAL A 158 -5.02 26.68 34.05
CA VAL A 158 -5.39 25.26 34.13
C VAL A 158 -5.55 24.63 32.75
N LEU A 159 -6.20 25.36 31.82
CA LEU A 159 -6.44 24.93 30.45
C LEU A 159 -5.15 25.00 29.62
N THR A 160 -4.46 26.14 29.62
CA THR A 160 -3.27 26.37 28.77
C THR A 160 -2.11 25.44 29.17
N LYS A 161 -1.92 25.18 30.46
CA LYS A 161 -0.93 24.20 30.93
C LYS A 161 -1.27 22.78 30.46
N ARG A 162 -2.54 22.35 30.58
CA ARG A 162 -2.96 21.03 30.10
C ARG A 162 -2.80 20.90 28.59
N MET A 163 -3.18 21.94 27.83
CA MET A 163 -2.99 21.96 26.38
C MET A 163 -1.53 21.81 25.98
N THR A 164 -0.63 22.52 26.68
CA THR A 164 0.82 22.40 26.47
C THR A 164 1.31 20.97 26.68
N GLU A 165 0.91 20.32 27.78
CA GLU A 165 1.31 18.96 28.12
C GLU A 165 0.80 17.91 27.11
N VAL A 166 -0.44 18.06 26.64
CA VAL A 166 -1.09 17.12 25.71
C VAL A 166 -0.56 17.31 24.29
N ASN A 167 -0.48 18.56 23.81
CA ASN A 167 0.00 18.87 22.46
C ASN A 167 1.46 18.40 22.27
N ALA A 168 2.31 18.49 23.31
CA ALA A 168 3.68 17.99 23.25
C ALA A 168 3.77 16.46 23.02
N LYS A 169 2.71 15.70 23.28
CA LYS A 169 2.66 14.24 23.11
C LYS A 169 1.86 13.80 21.88
N ILE A 170 1.20 14.72 21.19
CA ILE A 170 0.14 14.35 20.25
C ILE A 170 0.64 13.59 19.03
N GLU A 171 1.81 13.95 18.51
CA GLU A 171 2.47 13.23 17.42
C GLU A 171 2.78 11.78 17.82
N SER A 172 3.25 11.56 19.05
CA SER A 172 3.51 10.20 19.55
C SER A 172 2.21 9.40 19.71
N ILE A 173 1.13 10.05 20.16
CA ILE A 173 -0.20 9.42 20.28
C ILE A 173 -0.73 9.06 18.89
N HIS A 174 -0.63 9.97 17.93
CA HIS A 174 -1.09 9.75 16.56
C HIS A 174 -0.30 8.64 15.86
N ASN A 175 1.01 8.62 16.01
CA ASN A 175 1.86 7.54 15.51
C ASN A 175 1.56 6.18 16.19
N SER A 176 0.94 6.17 17.36
CA SER A 176 0.50 4.95 18.06
C SER A 176 -0.94 4.52 17.74
N ALA A 177 -1.65 5.26 16.90
CA ALA A 177 -2.99 4.91 16.43
C ALA A 177 -2.97 3.49 15.83
N SER A 178 -3.79 2.59 16.37
CA SER A 178 -3.82 1.19 15.94
C SER A 178 -4.19 1.09 14.47
N VAL A 179 -3.29 0.58 13.64
CA VAL A 179 -3.60 0.31 12.24
C VAL A 179 -4.66 -0.78 12.20
N LYS A 180 -5.76 -0.52 11.49
CA LYS A 180 -6.86 -1.48 11.38
C LYS A 180 -6.39 -2.69 10.57
N ILE A 181 -6.14 -3.79 11.26
CA ILE A 181 -5.84 -5.08 10.62
C ILE A 181 -7.19 -5.68 10.15
N PRO A 182 -7.35 -6.00 8.85
CA PRO A 182 -8.55 -6.66 8.35
C PRO A 182 -8.80 -8.00 9.02
N SER A 183 -10.05 -8.35 9.27
CA SER A 183 -10.41 -9.69 9.71
C SER A 183 -10.24 -10.70 8.58
N VAL A 184 -9.80 -11.92 8.90
CA VAL A 184 -9.81 -13.03 7.94
C VAL A 184 -11.26 -13.52 7.75
N PRO A 185 -11.76 -13.64 6.51
CA PRO A 185 -13.11 -14.11 6.26
C PRO A 185 -13.24 -15.61 6.57
N THR A 186 -14.46 -16.02 6.92
CA THR A 186 -14.78 -17.44 7.15
C THR A 186 -14.90 -18.22 5.84
N GLY A 187 -14.61 -19.52 5.93
CA GLY A 187 -14.72 -20.48 4.82
C GLY A 187 -13.55 -20.46 3.85
N HIS A 188 -13.41 -21.56 3.12
CA HIS A 188 -12.37 -21.81 2.13
C HIS A 188 -12.97 -21.94 0.71
N PRO A 189 -12.23 -21.57 -0.36
CA PRO A 189 -10.91 -20.93 -0.32
C PRO A 189 -10.98 -19.46 0.09
N ARG A 190 -9.85 -18.93 0.58
CA ARG A 190 -9.63 -17.53 0.93
C ARG A 190 -8.23 -16.99 0.63
N VAL A 191 -7.29 -17.83 0.20
CA VAL A 191 -5.98 -17.41 -0.31
C VAL A 191 -6.12 -17.12 -1.81
N TYR A 192 -6.08 -15.83 -2.17
CA TYR A 192 -6.27 -15.25 -3.52
C TYR A 192 -7.62 -15.51 -4.22
N ILE A 193 -8.45 -16.41 -3.71
CA ILE A 193 -9.69 -16.86 -4.36
C ILE A 193 -10.77 -17.02 -3.30
N ARG A 194 -11.99 -16.55 -3.56
CA ARG A 194 -13.18 -16.90 -2.76
C ARG A 194 -14.06 -17.89 -3.51
N SER A 195 -14.90 -18.64 -2.80
CA SER A 195 -15.87 -19.56 -3.43
C SER A 195 -16.77 -18.86 -4.46
N SER A 196 -17.09 -17.57 -4.22
CA SER A 196 -17.84 -16.72 -5.15
C SER A 196 -17.13 -16.41 -6.47
N ASP A 197 -15.79 -16.50 -6.51
CA ASP A 197 -14.98 -16.24 -7.71
C ASP A 197 -14.92 -17.46 -8.64
N LEU A 198 -15.06 -18.67 -8.09
CA LEU A 198 -14.85 -19.94 -8.81
C LEU A 198 -15.66 -20.06 -10.11
N PRO A 199 -16.97 -19.71 -10.17
CA PRO A 199 -17.73 -19.85 -11.42
C PRO A 199 -17.18 -19.03 -12.57
N ASN A 200 -16.66 -17.83 -12.29
CA ASN A 200 -16.08 -16.96 -13.31
C ASN A 200 -14.70 -17.45 -13.74
N ILE A 201 -13.87 -17.89 -12.78
CA ILE A 201 -12.55 -18.45 -13.09
C ILE A 201 -12.69 -19.70 -13.96
N LYS A 202 -13.62 -20.61 -13.65
CA LYS A 202 -13.86 -21.83 -14.45
C LYS A 202 -14.23 -21.49 -15.90
N LYS A 203 -15.07 -20.47 -16.12
CA LYS A 203 -15.39 -19.99 -17.48
C LYS A 203 -14.16 -19.46 -18.22
N LYS A 204 -13.20 -18.82 -17.53
CA LYS A 204 -11.95 -18.34 -18.17
C LYS A 204 -11.14 -19.51 -18.75
N LEU A 205 -11.18 -20.69 -18.13
CA LEU A 205 -10.40 -21.86 -18.56
C LEU A 205 -10.79 -22.39 -19.95
N ASP A 206 -12.04 -22.14 -20.38
CA ASP A 206 -12.55 -22.56 -21.69
C ASP A 206 -12.17 -21.58 -22.81
N LEU A 207 -11.63 -20.40 -22.47
CA LEU A 207 -11.25 -19.39 -23.45
C LEU A 207 -9.88 -19.71 -24.08
N PRO A 208 -9.71 -19.56 -25.41
CA PRO A 208 -8.43 -19.79 -26.08
C PRO A 208 -7.27 -18.99 -25.48
N GLU A 209 -7.55 -17.77 -25.03
CA GLU A 209 -6.60 -16.86 -24.38
C GLU A 209 -5.91 -17.48 -23.16
N PHE A 210 -6.61 -18.32 -22.38
CA PHE A 210 -6.08 -18.92 -21.16
C PHE A 210 -5.61 -20.36 -21.35
N SER A 211 -5.77 -20.93 -22.54
CA SER A 211 -5.44 -22.34 -22.82
C SER A 211 -3.96 -22.66 -22.59
N ARG A 212 -3.06 -21.74 -22.91
CA ARG A 212 -1.62 -21.90 -22.66
C ARG A 212 -1.34 -22.00 -21.16
N ALA A 213 -1.80 -21.01 -20.39
CA ALA A 213 -1.63 -20.96 -18.95
C ALA A 213 -2.23 -22.20 -18.28
N TRP A 214 -3.46 -22.56 -18.65
CA TRP A 214 -4.14 -23.72 -18.08
C TRP A 214 -3.45 -25.05 -18.40
N ASN A 215 -2.92 -25.21 -19.61
CA ASN A 215 -2.17 -26.41 -19.97
C ASN A 215 -0.83 -26.54 -19.24
N LEU A 216 -0.14 -25.43 -18.97
CA LEU A 216 1.07 -25.43 -18.14
C LEU A 216 0.75 -25.84 -16.70
N VAL A 217 -0.31 -25.26 -16.13
CA VAL A 217 -0.75 -25.59 -14.76
C VAL A 217 -1.14 -27.07 -14.62
N LYS A 218 -1.94 -27.62 -15.56
CA LYS A 218 -2.36 -29.03 -15.52
C LYS A 218 -1.20 -30.03 -15.60
N LYS A 219 -0.10 -29.68 -16.26
CA LYS A 219 1.07 -30.57 -16.46
C LYS A 219 2.15 -30.37 -15.41
N SER A 220 1.95 -29.43 -14.48
CA SER A 220 2.96 -29.05 -13.51
C SER A 220 3.05 -30.05 -12.35
N ASP A 221 4.27 -30.21 -11.84
CA ASP A 221 4.56 -30.90 -10.58
C ASP A 221 4.69 -29.93 -9.39
N ASN A 222 4.46 -28.64 -9.61
CA ASN A 222 4.35 -27.67 -8.52
C ASN A 222 3.11 -28.00 -7.66
N PRO A 223 3.26 -28.16 -6.33
CA PRO A 223 2.13 -28.53 -5.47
C PRO A 223 0.95 -27.56 -5.55
N ALA A 224 1.18 -26.25 -5.69
CA ALA A 224 0.11 -25.27 -5.82
C ALA A 224 -0.63 -25.37 -7.15
N CYS A 225 0.05 -25.77 -8.24
CA CYS A 225 -0.60 -26.03 -9.51
C CYS A 225 -1.56 -27.23 -9.42
N LYS A 226 -1.14 -28.31 -8.76
CA LYS A 226 -2.02 -29.48 -8.53
C LYS A 226 -3.20 -29.14 -7.61
N ALA A 227 -2.97 -28.37 -6.55
CA ALA A 227 -4.05 -27.86 -5.70
C ALA A 227 -5.03 -26.98 -6.49
N PHE A 228 -4.52 -26.14 -7.40
CA PHE A 228 -5.37 -25.33 -8.27
C PHE A 228 -6.18 -26.18 -9.25
N VAL A 229 -5.59 -27.26 -9.79
CA VAL A 229 -6.32 -28.23 -10.62
C VAL A 229 -7.47 -28.83 -9.82
N TYR A 230 -7.22 -29.33 -8.61
CA TYR A 230 -8.28 -29.82 -7.72
C TYR A 230 -9.40 -28.79 -7.53
N LEU A 231 -9.05 -27.54 -7.19
CA LEU A 231 -10.04 -26.48 -6.96
C LEU A 231 -10.90 -26.20 -8.19
N MET A 232 -10.33 -26.31 -9.40
CA MET A 232 -11.04 -26.04 -10.65
C MET A 232 -11.88 -27.25 -11.13
N THR A 233 -11.37 -28.48 -10.98
CA THR A 233 -11.93 -29.69 -11.62
C THR A 233 -12.57 -30.67 -10.64
N ASN A 234 -12.36 -30.50 -9.34
CA ASN A 234 -12.71 -31.47 -8.30
C ASN A 234 -11.98 -32.83 -8.44
N ASP A 235 -10.79 -32.82 -9.06
CA ASP A 235 -9.92 -33.99 -9.19
C ASP A 235 -9.19 -34.27 -7.86
N VAL A 236 -9.79 -35.15 -7.06
CA VAL A 236 -9.31 -35.51 -5.71
C VAL A 236 -7.89 -36.11 -5.74
N GLU A 237 -7.51 -36.81 -6.80
CA GLU A 237 -6.16 -37.37 -6.94
C GLU A 237 -5.13 -36.24 -7.01
N SER A 238 -5.39 -35.23 -7.85
CA SER A 238 -4.55 -34.02 -7.94
C SER A 238 -4.44 -33.29 -6.60
N GLY A 239 -5.55 -33.17 -5.85
CA GLY A 239 -5.56 -32.52 -4.55
C GLY A 239 -4.75 -33.27 -3.49
N ARG A 240 -4.83 -34.61 -3.46
CA ARG A 240 -4.02 -35.45 -2.57
C ARG A 240 -2.54 -35.44 -2.95
N ASP A 241 -2.24 -35.45 -4.24
CA ASP A 241 -0.87 -35.32 -4.74
C ASP A 241 -0.26 -33.96 -4.37
N ALA A 242 -1.04 -32.88 -4.43
CA ALA A 242 -0.59 -31.56 -3.99
C ALA A 242 -0.14 -31.55 -2.53
N ILE A 243 -0.95 -32.13 -1.63
CA ILE A 243 -0.64 -32.23 -0.19
C ILE A 243 0.64 -33.03 0.02
N LYS A 244 0.74 -34.21 -0.61
CA LYS A 244 1.90 -35.10 -0.51
C LYS A 244 3.18 -34.41 -1.00
N LEU A 245 3.15 -33.86 -2.23
CA LEU A 245 4.32 -33.23 -2.85
C LEU A 245 4.79 -32.00 -2.07
N TRP A 246 3.87 -31.24 -1.47
CA TRP A 246 4.27 -30.12 -0.63
C TRP A 246 5.11 -30.58 0.57
N PHE A 247 4.71 -31.64 1.27
CA PHE A 247 5.51 -32.20 2.37
C PHE A 247 6.86 -32.71 1.89
N GLU A 248 6.92 -33.43 0.77
CA GLU A 248 8.19 -33.92 0.18
C GLU A 248 9.14 -32.75 -0.16
N TYR A 249 8.61 -31.67 -0.74
CA TYR A 249 9.38 -30.47 -1.04
C TYR A 249 9.83 -29.76 0.25
N ALA A 250 8.94 -29.66 1.24
CA ALA A 250 9.26 -29.02 2.51
C ALA A 250 10.30 -29.82 3.32
N ASP A 251 10.34 -31.14 3.20
CA ASP A 251 11.39 -31.96 3.82
C ASP A 251 12.74 -31.82 3.11
N LYS A 252 12.73 -31.59 1.80
CA LYS A 252 13.96 -31.45 1.01
C LYS A 252 14.55 -30.04 1.04
N TYR A 253 13.72 -29.01 1.09
CA TYR A 253 14.15 -27.64 0.75
C TYR A 253 13.93 -26.60 1.85
N ALA A 254 13.34 -26.95 3.01
CA ALA A 254 13.06 -25.98 4.08
C ALA A 254 14.32 -25.30 4.67
N ASP A 255 15.48 -25.92 4.57
CA ASP A 255 16.74 -25.36 5.06
C ASP A 255 17.39 -24.37 4.07
N ASN A 256 16.91 -24.32 2.82
CA ASN A 256 17.39 -23.37 1.83
C ASN A 256 16.47 -22.14 1.83
N PRO A 257 16.97 -20.94 2.18
CA PRO A 257 16.15 -19.73 2.32
C PRO A 257 15.39 -19.37 1.03
N ASP A 258 15.95 -19.67 -0.14
CA ASP A 258 15.34 -19.38 -1.43
C ASP A 258 14.04 -20.12 -1.60
N TYR A 259 14.03 -21.41 -1.27
CA TYR A 259 12.84 -22.25 -1.35
C TYR A 259 11.95 -22.12 -0.12
N ALA A 260 12.51 -21.87 1.05
CA ALA A 260 11.79 -21.81 2.31
C ALA A 260 10.79 -20.63 2.36
N GLY A 261 11.29 -19.42 2.12
CA GLY A 261 10.46 -18.21 2.28
C GLY A 261 10.90 -17.00 1.48
N ARG A 262 12.09 -16.99 0.87
CA ARG A 262 12.63 -15.79 0.23
C ARG A 262 11.97 -15.47 -1.11
N VAL A 263 12.00 -16.38 -2.09
CA VAL A 263 11.55 -16.09 -3.46
C VAL A 263 10.02 -16.13 -3.58
N PHE A 264 9.46 -15.72 -4.72
CA PHE A 264 8.01 -15.65 -4.91
C PHE A 264 7.31 -17.01 -4.76
N SER A 265 7.77 -18.06 -5.44
CA SER A 265 7.23 -19.42 -5.36
C SER A 265 7.89 -20.24 -4.22
N ASN A 266 7.85 -19.72 -2.99
CA ASN A 266 8.43 -20.37 -1.81
C ASN A 266 7.46 -21.36 -1.12
N LEU A 267 7.98 -22.16 -0.19
CA LEU A 267 7.25 -23.20 0.54
C LEU A 267 6.12 -22.66 1.42
N LEU A 268 6.28 -21.48 2.04
CA LEU A 268 5.18 -20.83 2.78
C LEU A 268 4.07 -20.42 1.82
N HIS A 269 4.41 -19.85 0.67
CA HIS A 269 3.46 -19.41 -0.34
C HIS A 269 2.68 -20.58 -0.94
N ILE A 270 3.41 -21.58 -1.45
CA ILE A 270 2.84 -22.80 -2.02
C ILE A 270 2.01 -23.52 -0.95
N GLY A 271 2.53 -23.60 0.27
CA GLY A 271 1.84 -24.24 1.39
C GLY A 271 0.53 -23.56 1.76
N ALA A 272 0.49 -22.22 1.73
CA ALA A 272 -0.74 -21.46 1.91
C ALA A 272 -1.80 -21.83 0.86
N CYS A 273 -1.41 -21.88 -0.41
CA CYS A 273 -2.31 -22.27 -1.51
C CYS A 273 -2.78 -23.73 -1.37
N VAL A 274 -1.87 -24.67 -1.09
CA VAL A 274 -2.25 -26.10 -0.94
C VAL A 274 -3.17 -26.29 0.26
N TYR A 275 -2.86 -25.69 1.42
CA TYR A 275 -3.68 -25.82 2.62
C TYR A 275 -5.09 -25.27 2.41
N ASP A 276 -5.19 -24.07 1.83
CA ASP A 276 -6.46 -23.38 1.64
C ASP A 276 -7.32 -23.98 0.54
N TRP A 277 -6.72 -24.36 -0.60
CA TRP A 277 -7.45 -24.86 -1.77
C TRP A 277 -7.82 -26.34 -1.66
N CYS A 278 -7.07 -27.12 -0.87
CA CYS A 278 -7.36 -28.52 -0.56
C CYS A 278 -7.88 -28.70 0.88
N TYR A 279 -8.40 -27.64 1.52
CA TYR A 279 -8.76 -27.64 2.95
C TYR A 279 -9.72 -28.77 3.33
N ASP A 280 -10.67 -29.09 2.45
CA ASP A 280 -11.68 -30.13 2.64
C ASP A 280 -11.14 -31.55 2.50
N LEU A 281 -9.95 -31.73 1.92
CA LEU A 281 -9.25 -33.01 1.87
C LEU A 281 -8.42 -33.27 3.14
N LEU A 282 -8.02 -32.24 3.87
CA LEU A 282 -7.15 -32.38 5.03
C LEU A 282 -7.90 -32.90 6.26
N ASN A 283 -7.41 -33.98 6.86
CA ASN A 283 -7.85 -34.39 8.20
C ASN A 283 -7.12 -33.60 9.31
N ASP A 284 -7.59 -33.71 10.55
CA ASP A 284 -7.05 -32.91 11.67
C ASP A 284 -5.55 -33.15 11.93
N ASP A 285 -5.05 -34.38 11.77
CA ASP A 285 -3.62 -34.70 11.93
C ASP A 285 -2.78 -34.08 10.79
N GLU A 286 -3.26 -34.16 9.55
CA GLU A 286 -2.64 -33.49 8.41
C GLU A 286 -2.59 -31.97 8.63
N LYS A 287 -3.70 -31.36 9.10
CA LYS A 287 -3.76 -29.93 9.41
C LYS A 287 -2.70 -29.52 10.44
N GLN A 288 -2.59 -30.26 11.55
CA GLN A 288 -1.60 -29.96 12.59
C GLN A 288 -0.16 -30.13 12.09
N LYS A 289 0.13 -31.17 11.29
CA LYS A 289 1.45 -31.36 10.67
C LYS A 289 1.80 -30.20 9.72
N PHE A 290 0.84 -29.77 8.92
CA PHE A 290 1.01 -28.67 7.98
C PHE A 290 1.32 -27.36 8.70
N ILE A 291 0.51 -27.02 9.72
CA ILE A 291 0.68 -25.83 10.57
C ILE A 291 2.07 -25.85 11.19
N LYS A 292 2.45 -26.93 11.87
CA LYS A 292 3.76 -27.04 12.52
C LYS A 292 4.92 -26.86 11.54
N LYS A 293 4.81 -27.40 10.32
CA LYS A 293 5.84 -27.25 9.29
C LYS A 293 5.92 -25.79 8.79
N LEU A 294 4.79 -25.12 8.55
CA LEU A 294 4.77 -23.69 8.20
C LEU A 294 5.38 -22.83 9.31
N GLU A 295 5.04 -23.09 10.57
CA GLU A 295 5.60 -22.36 11.72
C GLU A 295 7.12 -22.56 11.85
N ASN A 296 7.61 -23.79 11.64
CA ASN A 296 9.04 -24.09 11.65
C ASN A 296 9.79 -23.35 10.53
N ILE A 297 9.22 -23.35 9.31
CA ILE A 297 9.79 -22.61 8.18
C ILE A 297 9.80 -21.11 8.49
N ALA A 298 8.69 -20.54 8.98
CA ALA A 298 8.62 -19.13 9.35
C ALA A 298 9.59 -18.75 10.49
N SER A 299 9.97 -19.70 11.34
CA SER A 299 10.93 -19.49 12.43
C SER A 299 12.39 -19.47 11.97
N SER A 300 12.71 -19.96 10.77
CA SER A 300 14.10 -20.19 10.34
C SER A 300 14.82 -18.93 9.83
N HIS A 301 14.09 -17.83 9.63
CA HIS A 301 14.64 -16.56 9.14
C HIS A 301 13.91 -15.38 9.78
N SER A 302 14.58 -14.22 9.83
CA SER A 302 13.94 -12.94 10.20
C SER A 302 12.70 -12.68 9.32
N PRO A 303 11.61 -12.09 9.86
CA PRO A 303 11.42 -11.56 11.21
C PRO A 303 11.08 -12.61 12.28
N GLY A 304 11.25 -13.90 11.98
CA GLY A 304 10.95 -15.02 12.85
C GLY A 304 9.46 -15.34 12.93
N TYR A 305 9.12 -16.26 13.84
CA TYR A 305 7.74 -16.63 14.13
C TYR A 305 7.49 -16.67 15.65
N PRO A 306 6.42 -16.02 16.15
CA PRO A 306 5.58 -15.06 15.41
C PRO A 306 6.40 -13.86 14.92
N ALA A 307 6.03 -13.30 13.76
CA ALA A 307 6.76 -12.20 13.15
C ALA A 307 6.98 -11.04 14.13
N ASN A 308 8.24 -10.65 14.30
CA ASN A 308 8.61 -9.53 15.17
C ASN A 308 7.99 -8.22 14.63
N PRO A 309 7.19 -7.47 15.43
CA PRO A 309 6.59 -6.21 15.00
C PRO A 309 7.61 -5.10 14.69
N ASN A 310 8.85 -5.25 15.14
CA ASN A 310 9.97 -4.38 14.80
C ASN A 310 10.81 -4.90 13.62
N GLY A 311 10.30 -5.90 12.89
CA GLY A 311 10.91 -6.43 11.67
C GLY A 311 11.19 -5.33 10.65
N HIS A 312 12.25 -5.53 9.87
CA HIS A 312 12.69 -4.54 8.91
C HIS A 312 11.79 -4.53 7.68
N ALA A 313 11.37 -3.34 7.23
CA ALA A 313 10.40 -3.18 6.16
C ALA A 313 10.91 -2.29 5.00
N VAL A 314 12.21 -2.00 4.89
CA VAL A 314 12.73 -1.12 3.82
C VAL A 314 13.42 -1.92 2.72
N VAL A 315 14.40 -2.77 3.07
CA VAL A 315 15.26 -3.53 2.15
C VAL A 315 15.56 -4.95 2.67
N GLY A 316 16.44 -5.70 2.00
CA GLY A 316 16.82 -7.05 2.41
C GLY A 316 15.74 -8.11 2.24
N HIS A 317 16.05 -9.34 2.66
CA HIS A 317 15.19 -10.51 2.42
C HIS A 317 13.85 -10.47 3.17
N ASP A 318 13.78 -9.79 4.33
CA ASP A 318 12.52 -9.61 5.07
C ASP A 318 11.47 -8.86 4.23
N THR A 319 11.92 -8.08 3.24
CA THR A 319 11.07 -7.36 2.29
C THR A 319 10.76 -8.13 1.00
N GLU A 320 11.12 -9.42 0.96
CA GLU A 320 10.78 -10.36 -0.11
C GLU A 320 9.62 -11.27 0.36
N GLY A 321 9.73 -12.58 0.16
CA GLY A 321 8.64 -13.52 0.38
C GLY A 321 8.34 -13.86 1.84
N TRP A 322 9.26 -13.64 2.79
CA TRP A 322 9.13 -14.17 4.16
C TRP A 322 7.86 -13.72 4.87
N VAL A 323 7.45 -12.47 4.64
CA VAL A 323 6.22 -11.90 5.20
C VAL A 323 5.14 -11.82 4.11
N LEU A 324 5.44 -11.10 3.02
CA LEU A 324 4.45 -10.63 2.04
C LEU A 324 3.75 -11.75 1.27
N THR A 325 4.52 -12.75 0.80
CA THR A 325 3.98 -13.96 0.15
C THR A 325 4.27 -15.21 0.96
N GLY A 326 4.53 -15.07 2.25
CA GLY A 326 4.93 -16.15 3.14
C GLY A 326 3.99 -16.22 4.32
N GLN A 327 4.36 -15.61 5.44
CA GLN A 327 3.57 -15.66 6.67
C GLN A 327 2.15 -15.07 6.52
N ILE A 328 1.93 -14.02 5.70
CA ILE A 328 0.58 -13.44 5.53
C ILE A 328 -0.39 -14.44 4.85
N PRO A 329 -0.12 -14.95 3.63
CA PRO A 329 -1.02 -15.93 3.01
C PRO A 329 -1.10 -17.23 3.81
N ALA A 330 0.01 -17.70 4.39
CA ALA A 330 0.01 -18.91 5.24
C ALA A 330 -0.89 -18.72 6.48
N GLY A 331 -0.79 -17.55 7.14
CA GLY A 331 -1.63 -17.20 8.27
C GLY A 331 -3.11 -17.07 7.92
N ILE A 332 -3.44 -16.55 6.73
CA ILE A 332 -4.81 -16.53 6.21
C ILE A 332 -5.33 -17.96 6.00
N ALA A 333 -4.51 -18.85 5.42
CA ALA A 333 -4.89 -20.24 5.18
C ALA A 333 -5.26 -20.94 6.50
N ILE A 334 -4.36 -20.91 7.49
CA ILE A 334 -4.50 -21.67 8.74
C ILE A 334 -5.32 -20.96 9.83
N TYR A 335 -5.99 -19.84 9.51
CA TYR A 335 -6.54 -18.93 10.52
C TYR A 335 -7.60 -19.57 11.44
N ASP A 336 -8.31 -20.59 10.95
CA ASP A 336 -9.36 -21.27 11.71
C ASP A 336 -8.75 -22.12 12.85
N GLU A 337 -7.57 -22.69 12.60
CA GLU A 337 -6.81 -23.50 13.56
C GLU A 337 -5.78 -22.67 14.36
N SER A 338 -5.17 -21.65 13.77
CA SER A 338 -4.13 -20.82 14.39
C SER A 338 -4.13 -19.38 13.84
N LYS A 339 -4.61 -18.44 14.66
CA LYS A 339 -4.63 -17.00 14.33
C LYS A 339 -3.25 -16.34 14.42
N LYS A 340 -2.32 -16.96 15.15
CA LYS A 340 -1.04 -16.38 15.58
C LYS A 340 -0.19 -15.89 14.41
N MET A 341 -0.13 -16.64 13.32
CA MET A 341 0.67 -16.28 12.15
C MET A 341 0.12 -15.06 11.42
N TYR A 342 -1.19 -15.01 11.18
CA TYR A 342 -1.82 -13.86 10.55
C TYR A 342 -1.72 -12.63 11.44
N ASP A 343 -2.12 -12.73 12.70
CA ASP A 343 -2.18 -11.58 13.61
C ASP A 343 -0.80 -10.90 13.74
N ALA A 344 0.29 -11.68 13.84
CA ALA A 344 1.64 -11.15 13.92
C ALA A 344 2.15 -10.56 12.59
N SER A 345 2.00 -11.30 11.48
CA SER A 345 2.51 -10.88 10.17
C SER A 345 1.71 -9.72 9.57
N ALA A 346 0.39 -9.74 9.71
CA ALA A 346 -0.48 -8.64 9.27
C ALA A 346 -0.22 -7.37 10.09
N ARG A 347 0.03 -7.50 11.40
CA ARG A 347 0.44 -6.34 12.22
C ARG A 347 1.74 -5.72 11.70
N LEU A 348 2.78 -6.52 11.50
CA LEU A 348 4.05 -6.04 10.94
C LEU A 348 3.82 -5.38 9.56
N PHE A 349 3.00 -5.97 8.71
CA PHE A 349 2.67 -5.43 7.41
C PHE A 349 2.01 -4.05 7.50
N PHE A 350 0.91 -3.94 8.25
CA PHE A 350 0.13 -2.72 8.35
C PHE A 350 0.85 -1.61 9.12
N GLU A 351 1.63 -1.94 10.15
CA GLU A 351 2.36 -0.95 10.96
C GLU A 351 3.69 -0.50 10.32
N LYS A 352 4.33 -1.33 9.48
CA LYS A 352 5.66 -1.03 8.93
C LYS A 352 5.70 -1.00 7.41
N PHE A 353 5.24 -2.07 6.73
CA PHE A 353 5.35 -2.17 5.28
C PHE A 353 4.48 -1.14 4.57
N VAL A 354 3.22 -0.99 4.97
CA VAL A 354 2.26 -0.05 4.35
C VAL A 354 2.78 1.40 4.39
N PRO A 355 3.19 1.96 5.54
CA PRO A 355 3.75 3.31 5.58
C PRO A 355 5.00 3.48 4.71
N VAL A 356 5.93 2.51 4.74
CA VAL A 356 7.17 2.57 3.94
C VAL A 356 6.86 2.54 2.45
N ARG A 357 6.02 1.61 1.98
CA ARG A 357 5.62 1.52 0.56
C ARG A 357 4.88 2.78 0.13
N ASN A 358 3.93 3.27 0.92
CA ASN A 358 3.17 4.48 0.58
C ASN A 358 4.04 5.75 0.52
N PHE A 359 5.15 5.79 1.25
CA PHE A 359 6.16 6.83 1.09
C PHE A 359 6.92 6.68 -0.24
N VAL A 360 7.42 5.48 -0.53
CA VAL A 360 8.22 5.19 -1.73
C VAL A 360 7.39 5.34 -3.02
N TYR A 361 6.16 4.81 -3.05
CA TYR A 361 5.33 4.73 -4.25
C TYR A 361 4.95 6.08 -4.83
N ARG A 362 4.98 7.17 -4.05
CA ARG A 362 4.82 8.56 -4.54
C ARG A 362 5.80 8.92 -5.66
N SER A 363 6.96 8.26 -5.69
CA SER A 363 7.94 8.44 -6.76
C SER A 363 7.57 7.74 -8.07
N HIS A 364 6.61 6.83 -8.06
CA HIS A 364 6.31 5.92 -9.17
C HIS A 364 7.51 5.06 -9.59
N MET A 365 8.44 4.77 -8.68
CA MET A 365 9.67 4.02 -8.93
C MET A 365 10.06 3.23 -7.68
N HIS A 366 10.82 2.15 -7.87
CA HIS A 366 11.30 1.32 -6.76
C HIS A 366 12.78 1.61 -6.50
N HIS A 367 13.19 1.64 -5.25
CA HIS A 367 14.54 2.03 -4.84
C HIS A 367 15.60 0.92 -4.95
N GLN A 368 15.31 -0.24 -5.57
CA GLN A 368 16.25 -1.39 -5.60
C GLN A 368 16.83 -1.67 -6.98
N GLY A 369 16.84 -0.68 -7.87
CA GLY A 369 17.46 -0.84 -9.18
C GLY A 369 16.69 -1.73 -10.15
N ASP A 370 17.21 -1.87 -11.37
CA ASP A 370 16.50 -2.51 -12.49
C ASP A 370 16.43 -4.04 -12.40
N SER A 371 17.25 -4.62 -11.52
CA SER A 371 17.48 -6.06 -11.38
C SER A 371 16.86 -6.64 -10.10
N TYR A 372 16.68 -5.83 -9.05
CA TYR A 372 16.05 -6.27 -7.79
C TYR A 372 14.66 -5.67 -7.56
N PHE A 373 14.22 -4.64 -8.29
CA PHE A 373 12.85 -4.14 -8.09
C PHE A 373 11.79 -5.22 -8.37
N GLN A 374 11.96 -6.01 -9.43
CA GLN A 374 11.02 -7.06 -9.80
C GLN A 374 10.99 -8.16 -8.75
N THR A 375 12.14 -8.45 -8.13
CA THR A 375 12.25 -9.42 -7.04
C THR A 375 11.44 -8.98 -5.83
N ARG A 376 11.43 -7.68 -5.50
CA ARG A 376 10.73 -7.12 -4.33
C ARG A 376 9.26 -6.82 -4.61
N PHE A 377 8.99 -6.11 -5.70
CA PHE A 377 7.69 -5.54 -6.00
C PHE A 377 6.63 -6.59 -6.36
N GLN A 378 7.02 -7.74 -6.92
CA GLN A 378 6.07 -8.84 -7.16
C GLN A 378 5.38 -9.31 -5.87
N HIS A 379 6.07 -9.28 -4.73
CA HIS A 379 5.51 -9.64 -3.43
C HIS A 379 4.52 -8.59 -2.93
N ASP A 380 4.85 -7.30 -3.10
CA ASP A 380 3.94 -6.20 -2.79
C ASP A 380 2.64 -6.30 -3.62
N GLN A 381 2.76 -6.66 -4.91
CA GLN A 381 1.60 -6.85 -5.78
C GLN A 381 0.75 -8.06 -5.40
N ALA A 382 1.36 -9.20 -5.09
CA ALA A 382 0.63 -10.37 -4.64
C ALA A 382 -0.12 -10.13 -3.34
N VAL A 383 0.51 -9.49 -2.34
CA VAL A 383 -0.18 -9.19 -1.08
C VAL A 383 -1.33 -8.17 -1.27
N SER A 384 -1.20 -7.25 -2.24
CA SER A 384 -2.28 -6.32 -2.61
C SER A 384 -3.50 -7.07 -3.14
N TRP A 385 -3.27 -8.05 -4.02
CA TRP A 385 -4.31 -8.95 -4.52
C TRP A 385 -4.92 -9.80 -3.41
N LEU A 386 -4.10 -10.37 -2.54
CA LEU A 386 -4.55 -11.19 -1.41
C LEU A 386 -5.53 -10.41 -0.52
N PHE A 387 -5.14 -9.22 -0.07
CA PHE A 387 -5.98 -8.37 0.77
C PHE A 387 -7.27 -7.94 0.07
N ARG A 388 -7.20 -7.57 -1.22
CA ARG A 388 -8.39 -7.25 -2.01
C ARG A 388 -9.35 -8.44 -2.09
N ARG A 389 -8.84 -9.65 -2.30
CA ARG A 389 -9.64 -10.89 -2.42
C ARG A 389 -10.30 -11.32 -1.11
N ILE A 390 -9.68 -11.03 0.03
CA ILE A 390 -10.33 -11.25 1.34
C ILE A 390 -11.27 -10.12 1.77
N GLY A 391 -11.44 -9.09 0.94
CA GLY A 391 -12.40 -7.99 1.15
C GLY A 391 -11.83 -6.78 1.90
N ALA A 392 -10.52 -6.67 2.05
CA ALA A 392 -9.88 -5.51 2.70
C ALA A 392 -9.75 -4.29 1.77
N GLY A 393 -10.00 -4.46 0.47
CA GLY A 393 -9.79 -3.41 -0.53
C GLY A 393 -8.32 -3.14 -0.82
N ASP A 394 -8.00 -1.88 -1.10
CA ASP A 394 -6.66 -1.46 -1.47
C ASP A 394 -5.86 -1.08 -0.21
N VAL A 395 -4.76 -1.79 0.02
CA VAL A 395 -3.94 -1.65 1.24
C VAL A 395 -2.75 -0.71 1.07
N PHE A 396 -2.36 -0.42 -0.18
CA PHE A 396 -1.38 0.61 -0.53
C PHE A 396 -2.08 1.74 -1.28
N THR A 397 -1.39 2.87 -1.41
CA THR A 397 -1.89 4.01 -2.17
C THR A 397 -1.89 3.73 -3.68
N ARG A 398 -2.73 4.47 -4.43
CA ARG A 398 -2.94 4.27 -5.87
C ARG A 398 -1.66 4.40 -6.70
N GLU A 399 -0.68 5.14 -6.22
CA GLU A 399 0.61 5.38 -6.86
C GLU A 399 1.40 4.08 -7.11
N GLN A 400 1.09 2.99 -6.39
CA GLN A 400 1.62 1.66 -6.68
C GLN A 400 1.42 1.26 -8.15
N GLN A 401 0.30 1.67 -8.79
CA GLN A 401 0.03 1.44 -10.21
C GLN A 401 1.20 1.85 -11.10
N PHE A 402 1.82 2.99 -10.79
CA PHE A 402 2.79 3.61 -11.68
C PHE A 402 4.23 3.16 -11.40
N VAL A 403 4.49 2.39 -10.34
CA VAL A 403 5.85 1.91 -10.01
C VAL A 403 6.46 1.08 -11.15
N PRO A 404 5.74 0.15 -11.80
CA PRO A 404 6.28 -0.57 -12.96
C PRO A 404 6.51 0.29 -14.20
N TYR A 405 6.07 1.55 -14.25
CA TYR A 405 6.39 2.42 -15.40
C TYR A 405 7.90 2.70 -15.49
N GLN A 406 8.66 2.53 -14.40
CA GLN A 406 10.12 2.52 -14.47
C GLN A 406 10.64 1.50 -15.49
N MET A 407 9.98 0.34 -15.61
CA MET A 407 10.36 -0.72 -16.55
C MET A 407 10.17 -0.29 -18.01
N ILE A 408 9.10 0.46 -18.28
CA ILE A 408 8.77 0.98 -19.62
C ILE A 408 9.74 2.09 -20.00
N TYR A 409 9.85 3.10 -19.14
CA TYR A 409 10.65 4.29 -19.45
C TYR A 409 12.15 4.00 -19.46
N ASN A 410 12.65 3.08 -18.64
CA ASN A 410 14.05 2.68 -18.69
C ASN A 410 14.38 1.68 -19.81
N MET A 411 13.42 1.22 -20.61
CA MET A 411 13.68 0.27 -21.69
C MET A 411 14.47 0.93 -22.83
N ARG A 412 15.68 0.45 -23.11
CA ARG A 412 16.48 0.86 -24.27
C ARG A 412 15.93 0.27 -25.57
N PRO A 413 16.13 0.93 -26.72
CA PRO A 413 15.74 0.39 -28.03
C PRO A 413 16.26 -1.02 -28.34
N ASP A 414 17.41 -1.43 -27.81
CA ASP A 414 17.94 -2.78 -27.96
C ASP A 414 17.24 -3.85 -27.09
N GLY A 415 16.19 -3.46 -26.36
CA GLY A 415 15.41 -4.35 -25.49
C GLY A 415 15.99 -4.52 -24.08
N GLN A 416 17.13 -3.90 -23.77
CA GLN A 416 17.69 -3.89 -22.41
C GLN A 416 17.11 -2.75 -21.58
N GLN A 417 17.55 -2.60 -20.33
CA GLN A 417 17.21 -1.44 -19.48
C GLN A 417 18.41 -0.53 -19.25
N ILE A 418 18.14 0.74 -18.97
CA ILE A 418 19.12 1.63 -18.34
C ILE A 418 19.52 1.00 -17.00
N HIS A 419 20.82 0.94 -16.74
CA HIS A 419 21.36 0.30 -15.54
C HIS A 419 21.05 1.16 -14.32
N SER A 420 20.64 0.54 -13.21
CA SER A 420 20.41 1.23 -11.96
C SER A 420 20.61 0.25 -10.81
N GLY A 421 21.45 0.62 -9.84
CA GLY A 421 21.73 -0.26 -8.70
C GLY A 421 22.48 -1.53 -9.12
N ASP A 422 22.35 -2.58 -8.32
CA ASP A 422 22.91 -3.89 -8.66
C ASP A 422 22.25 -4.47 -9.92
N THR A 423 23.01 -4.51 -11.01
CA THR A 423 22.54 -4.87 -12.36
C THR A 423 23.16 -6.19 -12.82
N PHE A 424 22.33 -7.19 -13.10
CA PHE A 424 22.75 -8.47 -13.71
C PHE A 424 21.87 -8.88 -14.90
N ASN A 425 20.83 -8.10 -15.22
CA ASN A 425 19.83 -8.44 -16.23
C ASN A 425 20.14 -7.79 -17.59
N GLU A 426 21.09 -8.35 -18.35
CA GLU A 426 21.56 -7.77 -19.61
C GLU A 426 20.70 -8.08 -20.86
N ARG A 427 19.64 -8.90 -20.76
CA ARG A 427 18.91 -9.37 -21.95
C ARG A 427 17.39 -9.21 -21.95
N GLY A 428 16.84 -8.37 -21.07
CA GLY A 428 15.41 -8.02 -21.07
C GLY A 428 14.45 -9.16 -20.68
N ASN A 429 14.85 -10.43 -20.81
CA ASN A 429 13.97 -11.59 -20.66
C ASN A 429 13.87 -12.12 -19.21
N ASP A 430 13.32 -11.30 -18.31
CA ASP A 430 13.06 -11.71 -16.92
C ASP A 430 11.58 -12.05 -16.70
N PRO A 431 11.21 -13.32 -16.42
CA PRO A 431 9.81 -13.72 -16.21
C PRO A 431 9.12 -12.94 -15.08
N ARG A 432 9.87 -12.46 -14.08
CA ARG A 432 9.30 -11.70 -12.95
C ARG A 432 8.74 -10.36 -13.40
N LYS A 433 9.34 -9.74 -14.43
CA LYS A 433 8.88 -8.47 -15.03
C LYS A 433 7.54 -8.65 -15.73
N ARG A 434 7.31 -9.81 -16.33
CA ARG A 434 6.01 -10.19 -16.90
C ARG A 434 4.94 -10.31 -15.82
N LEU A 435 5.21 -11.13 -14.79
CA LEU A 435 4.24 -11.41 -13.74
C LEU A 435 3.83 -10.13 -13.01
N LEU A 436 4.80 -9.29 -12.60
CA LEU A 436 4.48 -8.05 -11.90
C LEU A 436 3.68 -7.09 -12.80
N ALA A 437 3.99 -7.01 -14.11
CA ALA A 437 3.26 -6.16 -15.03
C ALA A 437 1.82 -6.66 -15.17
N LEU A 438 1.63 -7.98 -15.32
CA LEU A 438 0.32 -8.61 -15.40
C LEU A 438 -0.52 -8.37 -14.15
N MET A 439 0.05 -8.63 -12.97
CA MET A 439 -0.65 -8.46 -11.69
C MET A 439 -1.03 -6.99 -11.48
N THR A 440 -0.12 -6.05 -11.74
CA THR A 440 -0.37 -4.61 -11.58
C THR A 440 -1.39 -4.11 -12.59
N ALA A 441 -1.25 -4.50 -13.86
CA ALA A 441 -2.16 -4.13 -14.94
C ALA A 441 -3.59 -4.58 -14.64
N SER A 442 -3.74 -5.82 -14.23
CA SER A 442 -5.04 -6.40 -13.88
C SER A 442 -5.64 -5.75 -12.62
N TYR A 443 -4.80 -5.36 -11.65
CA TYR A 443 -5.28 -4.77 -10.40
C TYR A 443 -5.84 -3.36 -10.62
N TYR A 444 -5.24 -2.62 -11.55
CA TYR A 444 -5.54 -1.21 -11.78
C TYR A 444 -6.27 -0.92 -13.09
N ASN A 445 -6.53 -1.95 -13.91
CA ASN A 445 -6.97 -1.85 -15.30
C ASN A 445 -6.06 -0.93 -16.13
N ASP A 446 -4.74 -1.16 -16.04
CA ASP A 446 -3.73 -0.35 -16.74
C ASP A 446 -3.41 -0.98 -18.12
N PRO A 447 -3.81 -0.34 -19.24
CA PRO A 447 -3.67 -0.92 -20.56
C PRO A 447 -2.24 -0.90 -21.10
N TYR A 448 -1.37 -0.03 -20.57
CA TYR A 448 0.04 0.02 -21.00
C TYR A 448 0.84 -1.08 -20.33
N LEU A 449 0.62 -1.31 -19.03
CA LEU A 449 1.23 -2.44 -18.33
C LEU A 449 0.71 -3.77 -18.86
N MET A 450 -0.56 -3.86 -19.29
CA MET A 450 -1.06 -5.05 -19.97
C MET A 450 -0.35 -5.31 -21.30
N THR A 451 -0.12 -4.26 -22.11
CA THR A 451 0.73 -4.37 -23.30
C THR A 451 2.12 -4.90 -22.97
N MET A 452 2.76 -4.43 -21.89
CA MET A 452 4.07 -4.94 -21.48
C MET A 452 4.01 -6.41 -21.05
N ALA A 453 2.99 -6.81 -20.28
CA ALA A 453 2.81 -8.16 -19.78
C ALA A 453 2.61 -9.20 -20.90
N GLU A 454 2.08 -8.78 -22.05
CA GLU A 454 1.86 -9.61 -23.23
C GLU A 454 2.88 -9.39 -24.35
N SER A 455 3.87 -8.53 -24.13
CA SER A 455 4.91 -8.26 -25.11
C SER A 455 5.97 -9.36 -25.14
N ASP A 456 6.71 -9.42 -26.26
CA ASP A 456 7.85 -10.33 -26.39
C ASP A 456 9.06 -9.94 -25.54
N PHE A 457 9.07 -8.75 -24.93
CA PHE A 457 10.15 -8.31 -24.05
C PHE A 457 10.27 -9.17 -22.79
N PHE A 458 9.16 -9.74 -22.30
CA PHE A 458 9.10 -10.51 -21.07
C PHE A 458 8.34 -11.84 -21.26
N ASN A 459 8.63 -12.56 -22.35
CA ASN A 459 7.81 -13.70 -22.79
C ASN A 459 8.09 -15.04 -22.07
N ASN A 460 8.82 -15.04 -20.96
CA ASN A 460 9.02 -16.24 -20.16
C ASN A 460 7.84 -16.48 -19.20
N TYR A 461 7.43 -17.74 -19.11
CA TYR A 461 6.33 -18.20 -18.26
C TYR A 461 6.81 -19.29 -17.33
N SER A 462 6.51 -19.19 -16.04
CA SER A 462 6.51 -20.35 -15.14
C SER A 462 5.09 -20.88 -14.97
N ASP A 463 5.00 -22.15 -14.58
CA ASP A 463 3.73 -22.82 -14.29
C ASP A 463 2.99 -22.18 -13.11
N PHE A 464 3.70 -21.83 -12.04
CA PHE A 464 3.14 -21.15 -10.87
C PHE A 464 2.59 -19.75 -11.23
N ASP A 465 3.32 -18.98 -12.04
CA ASP A 465 2.89 -17.64 -12.49
C ASP A 465 1.61 -17.69 -13.33
N CYS A 466 1.41 -18.80 -14.06
CA CYS A 466 0.21 -19.01 -14.87
C CYS A 466 -1.07 -19.12 -14.02
N ILE A 467 -0.96 -19.49 -12.73
CA ILE A 467 -2.10 -19.44 -11.81
C ILE A 467 -2.58 -17.99 -11.67
N PHE A 468 -1.67 -17.06 -11.39
CA PHE A 468 -2.01 -15.64 -11.21
C PHE A 468 -2.56 -14.99 -12.48
N GLU A 469 -2.11 -15.42 -13.65
CA GLU A 469 -2.71 -15.04 -14.94
C GLU A 469 -4.19 -15.45 -15.01
N ILE A 470 -4.49 -16.71 -14.72
CA ILE A 470 -5.87 -17.24 -14.73
C ILE A 470 -6.74 -16.53 -13.68
N LEU A 471 -6.18 -16.25 -12.50
CA LEU A 471 -6.92 -15.63 -11.41
C LEU A 471 -7.27 -14.18 -11.69
N PHE A 472 -6.32 -13.39 -12.20
CA PHE A 472 -6.41 -11.94 -12.13
C PHE A 472 -6.63 -11.27 -13.48
N LYS A 473 -6.14 -11.84 -14.57
CA LYS A 473 -6.33 -11.25 -15.89
C LYS A 473 -7.79 -11.38 -16.31
N GLU A 474 -8.39 -10.26 -16.70
CA GLU A 474 -9.73 -10.26 -17.27
C GLU A 474 -9.69 -10.64 -18.76
N PRO A 475 -10.68 -11.41 -19.27
CA PRO A 475 -10.77 -11.73 -20.69
C PRO A 475 -10.81 -10.48 -21.55
N ASN A 476 -10.05 -10.46 -22.65
CA ASN A 476 -9.95 -9.30 -23.53
C ASN A 476 -9.50 -8.01 -22.81
N ALA A 477 -8.60 -8.12 -21.83
CA ALA A 477 -8.04 -6.94 -21.15
C ALA A 477 -7.53 -5.92 -22.16
N GLU A 478 -7.88 -4.64 -21.93
CA GLU A 478 -7.49 -3.54 -22.82
C GLU A 478 -5.96 -3.43 -22.90
N LYS A 479 -5.47 -3.17 -24.12
CA LYS A 479 -4.07 -2.93 -24.41
C LYS A 479 -3.93 -1.63 -25.20
N ARG A 480 -2.97 -0.80 -24.80
CA ARG A 480 -2.62 0.43 -25.52
C ARG A 480 -1.13 0.44 -25.86
N PRO A 481 -0.75 0.89 -27.06
CA PRO A 481 0.64 0.89 -27.47
C PRO A 481 1.45 1.87 -26.61
N ILE A 482 2.65 1.46 -26.18
CA ILE A 482 3.54 2.31 -25.37
C ILE A 482 3.96 3.59 -26.09
N SER A 483 3.84 3.64 -27.43
CA SER A 483 4.11 4.83 -28.24
C SER A 483 3.18 6.02 -27.94
N GLU A 484 2.04 5.79 -27.26
CA GLU A 484 1.15 6.85 -26.79
C GLU A 484 1.62 7.50 -25.49
N LEU A 485 2.60 6.90 -24.79
CA LEU A 485 3.14 7.46 -23.55
C LEU A 485 4.01 8.69 -23.86
N PRO A 486 3.98 9.73 -23.00
CA PRO A 486 4.87 10.87 -23.11
C PRO A 486 6.34 10.45 -23.24
N LEU A 487 7.12 11.22 -24.00
CA LEU A 487 8.54 10.95 -24.19
C LEU A 487 9.38 11.28 -22.94
N THR A 488 8.81 11.98 -21.97
CA THR A 488 9.46 12.32 -20.72
C THR A 488 8.61 11.87 -19.54
N LYS A 489 9.25 11.22 -18.57
CA LYS A 489 8.66 10.93 -17.28
C LYS A 489 9.59 11.38 -16.17
N TYR A 490 9.04 12.20 -15.28
CA TYR A 490 9.63 12.49 -14.00
C TYR A 490 9.08 11.50 -12.96
N PHE A 491 9.99 10.88 -12.22
CA PHE A 491 9.77 10.04 -11.06
C PHE A 491 10.03 10.90 -9.82
N PRO A 492 8.97 11.38 -9.14
CA PRO A 492 9.10 12.37 -8.07
C PRO A 492 9.87 11.87 -6.84
N SER A 493 9.95 12.73 -5.82
CA SER A 493 10.36 12.35 -4.47
C SER A 493 9.69 11.04 -4.01
N PRO A 494 10.42 10.12 -3.35
CA PRO A 494 11.81 10.26 -2.90
C PRO A 494 12.90 9.86 -3.92
N MET A 495 12.54 9.46 -5.15
CA MET A 495 13.54 9.00 -6.14
C MET A 495 14.16 10.16 -6.90
N GLY A 496 13.37 11.14 -7.33
CA GLY A 496 13.87 12.32 -8.04
C GLY A 496 14.67 11.94 -9.30
N GLU A 497 14.06 11.18 -10.20
CA GLU A 497 14.67 10.72 -11.45
C GLU A 497 13.88 11.21 -12.66
N MET A 498 14.54 11.49 -13.77
CA MET A 498 13.90 11.84 -15.02
C MET A 498 14.43 10.95 -16.14
N ILE A 499 13.51 10.41 -16.92
CA ILE A 499 13.81 9.80 -18.21
C ILE A 499 13.27 10.67 -19.32
N ALA A 500 14.12 11.00 -20.29
CA ALA A 500 13.75 11.70 -21.52
C ALA A 500 14.13 10.85 -22.73
N ARG A 501 13.22 10.77 -23.70
CA ARG A 501 13.37 9.97 -24.92
C ARG A 501 13.09 10.83 -26.15
N THR A 502 13.54 10.39 -27.32
CA THR A 502 13.12 11.00 -28.61
C THR A 502 12.03 10.20 -29.32
N GLY A 503 11.75 8.98 -28.85
CA GLY A 503 10.70 8.11 -29.39
C GLY A 503 10.64 6.76 -28.67
N TRP A 504 9.83 5.86 -29.24
CA TRP A 504 9.53 4.51 -28.74
C TRP A 504 9.87 3.40 -29.75
N THR A 505 10.62 3.72 -30.80
CA THR A 505 11.05 2.77 -31.83
C THR A 505 12.08 1.83 -31.23
N MET A 506 11.76 0.54 -31.25
CA MET A 506 12.62 -0.55 -30.77
C MET A 506 13.42 -1.14 -31.93
N GLY A 507 14.55 -1.75 -31.60
CA GLY A 507 15.52 -2.31 -32.55
C GLY A 507 16.90 -1.68 -32.38
N VAL A 508 17.94 -2.49 -32.62
CA VAL A 508 19.35 -2.05 -32.51
C VAL A 508 19.70 -0.91 -33.49
N ASP A 509 18.96 -0.79 -34.60
CA ASP A 509 19.12 0.26 -35.61
C ASP A 509 18.27 1.51 -35.34
N SER A 510 17.57 1.56 -34.20
CA SER A 510 16.69 2.68 -33.83
C SER A 510 17.44 4.01 -33.76
N ASN A 511 16.77 5.08 -34.19
CA ASN A 511 17.24 6.47 -34.04
C ASN A 511 16.74 7.11 -32.73
N ASP A 512 16.11 6.35 -31.85
CA ASP A 512 15.60 6.90 -30.61
C ASP A 512 16.68 6.90 -29.52
N ALA A 513 16.90 8.07 -28.93
CA ALA A 513 17.76 8.23 -27.77
C ALA A 513 16.96 8.06 -26.47
N VAL A 514 17.65 7.61 -25.42
CA VAL A 514 17.14 7.56 -24.03
C VAL A 514 18.17 8.19 -23.12
N VAL A 515 17.75 9.17 -22.32
CA VAL A 515 18.58 9.87 -21.35
C VAL A 515 17.94 9.69 -19.97
N GLN A 516 18.75 9.22 -19.02
CA GLN A 516 18.39 9.14 -17.61
C GLN A 516 19.18 10.19 -16.83
N MET A 517 18.51 10.90 -15.93
CA MET A 517 19.11 11.90 -15.04
C MET A 517 18.55 11.70 -13.64
N ARG A 518 19.41 11.60 -12.64
CA ARG A 518 19.02 11.33 -11.25
C ARG A 518 19.50 12.43 -10.32
N ILE A 519 18.59 12.97 -9.52
CA ILE A 519 18.93 13.77 -8.34
C ILE A 519 19.14 12.82 -7.16
N GLY A 520 18.14 11.96 -6.86
CA GLY A 520 18.20 11.04 -5.73
C GLY A 520 18.07 11.74 -4.38
N GLU A 521 16.85 11.81 -3.84
CA GLU A 521 16.60 12.55 -2.59
C GLU A 521 16.82 11.70 -1.33
N TYR A 522 16.64 10.38 -1.43
CA TYR A 522 16.82 9.44 -0.33
C TYR A 522 17.66 8.23 -0.73
N PHE A 523 18.54 7.83 0.17
CA PHE A 523 19.31 6.59 0.07
C PHE A 523 18.71 5.51 0.96
N PHE A 524 18.22 4.45 0.34
CA PHE A 524 17.57 3.29 0.97
C PHE A 524 18.58 2.16 1.27
N GLY A 525 19.76 2.19 0.65
CA GLY A 525 20.81 1.19 0.83
C GLY A 525 20.54 -0.13 0.10
N ASN A 526 21.16 -1.22 0.59
CA ASN A 526 21.11 -2.54 -0.04
C ASN A 526 21.50 -2.46 -1.53
N HIS A 527 20.64 -2.83 -2.49
CA HIS A 527 20.96 -2.80 -3.93
C HIS A 527 20.88 -1.41 -4.62
N GLN A 528 20.69 -0.32 -3.87
CA GLN A 528 20.74 1.04 -4.42
C GLN A 528 22.16 1.61 -4.38
N CYS A 529 22.70 2.04 -5.53
CA CYS A 529 24.00 2.70 -5.60
C CYS A 529 23.95 4.17 -5.12
N LYS A 530 25.11 4.73 -4.74
CA LYS A 530 25.26 6.15 -4.37
C LYS A 530 25.48 7.05 -5.59
N ASP A 531 24.59 6.97 -6.56
CA ASP A 531 24.68 7.59 -7.89
C ASP A 531 23.85 8.88 -8.00
N PHE A 532 23.77 9.64 -6.91
CA PHE A 532 23.03 10.91 -6.86
C PHE A 532 23.74 11.99 -7.69
N GLY A 533 23.01 12.60 -8.63
CA GLY A 533 23.56 13.52 -9.62
C GLY A 533 24.02 12.86 -10.93
N ALA A 534 23.93 11.54 -11.05
CA ALA A 534 24.37 10.82 -12.24
C ALA A 534 23.43 11.01 -13.44
N PHE A 535 23.99 10.79 -14.63
CA PHE A 535 23.22 10.70 -15.87
C PHE A 535 23.75 9.57 -16.76
N GLN A 536 22.87 9.00 -17.57
CA GLN A 536 23.19 8.00 -18.58
C GLN A 536 22.57 8.39 -19.92
N ILE A 537 23.26 8.05 -21.01
CA ILE A 537 22.83 8.37 -22.38
C ILE A 537 22.95 7.11 -23.24
N TYR A 538 21.86 6.73 -23.86
CA TYR A 538 21.80 5.73 -24.91
C TYR A 538 21.38 6.36 -26.23
N TYR A 539 22.14 6.09 -27.29
CA TYR A 539 21.76 6.36 -28.68
C TYR A 539 22.55 5.42 -29.59
N ARG A 540 21.86 4.44 -30.21
CA ARG A 540 22.48 3.35 -31.00
C ARG A 540 23.61 2.62 -30.26
N GLY A 541 23.46 2.48 -28.95
CA GLY A 541 24.49 2.00 -28.03
C GLY A 541 24.56 2.85 -26.77
N ALA A 542 25.12 2.29 -25.71
CA ALA A 542 25.33 3.01 -24.46
C ALA A 542 26.55 3.94 -24.61
N LEU A 543 26.36 5.25 -24.43
CA LEU A 543 27.37 6.29 -24.64
C LEU A 543 27.93 6.81 -23.31
N ALA A 544 27.05 7.32 -22.45
CA ALA A 544 27.37 7.65 -21.07
C ALA A 544 26.76 6.57 -20.18
N ILE A 545 27.60 5.81 -19.49
CA ILE A 545 27.22 4.59 -18.78
C ILE A 545 27.35 4.75 -17.26
N SER A 546 26.53 4.02 -16.52
CA SER A 546 26.87 3.63 -15.15
C SER A 546 27.83 2.43 -15.23
N SER A 547 29.07 2.62 -14.78
CA SER A 547 30.14 1.61 -14.90
C SER A 547 30.13 0.60 -13.75
N GLY A 548 30.70 -0.57 -13.99
CA GLY A 548 30.74 -1.68 -13.05
C GLY A 548 29.74 -2.78 -13.42
N VAL A 549 29.96 -3.98 -12.90
CA VAL A 549 29.08 -5.15 -13.07
C VAL A 549 28.75 -5.75 -11.71
N TYR A 550 27.49 -6.10 -11.47
CA TYR A 550 27.15 -6.82 -10.25
C TYR A 550 27.68 -8.25 -10.31
N ASP A 551 28.59 -8.57 -9.42
CA ASP A 551 29.23 -9.88 -9.29
C ASP A 551 28.83 -10.57 -7.98
N GLU A 552 29.10 -9.95 -6.84
CA GLU A 552 28.74 -10.48 -5.53
C GLU A 552 28.46 -9.37 -4.51
N TYR A 553 27.35 -9.50 -3.79
CA TYR A 553 26.96 -8.53 -2.77
C TYR A 553 28.03 -8.39 -1.68
N GLY A 554 28.53 -7.17 -1.50
CA GLY A 554 29.44 -6.86 -0.41
C GLY A 554 30.89 -7.32 -0.62
N ASN A 555 31.27 -7.77 -1.82
CA ASN A 555 32.67 -7.98 -2.15
C ASN A 555 33.41 -6.63 -2.34
N ASP A 556 34.72 -6.69 -2.63
CA ASP A 556 35.54 -5.47 -2.77
C ASP A 556 35.14 -4.62 -3.99
N HIS A 557 34.76 -5.23 -5.11
CA HIS A 557 34.31 -4.51 -6.30
C HIS A 557 32.98 -3.79 -6.04
N TRP A 558 32.02 -4.48 -5.43
CA TRP A 558 30.74 -3.92 -4.99
C TRP A 558 30.95 -2.75 -4.03
N LYS A 559 31.71 -2.96 -2.95
CA LYS A 559 31.92 -1.95 -1.91
C LYS A 559 32.69 -0.75 -2.40
N ASN A 560 33.68 -0.92 -3.26
CA ASN A 560 34.65 0.14 -3.54
C ASN A 560 34.55 0.74 -4.95
N TYR A 561 33.76 0.13 -5.85
CA TYR A 561 33.59 0.62 -7.21
C TYR A 561 32.11 0.72 -7.61
N LEU A 562 31.40 -0.40 -7.78
CA LEU A 562 30.03 -0.43 -8.33
C LEU A 562 29.04 0.44 -7.55
N HIS A 563 29.14 0.42 -6.21
CA HIS A 563 28.17 1.05 -5.33
C HIS A 563 28.53 2.49 -4.93
N GLN A 564 29.66 3.00 -5.42
CA GLN A 564 30.16 4.35 -5.14
C GLN A 564 29.75 5.33 -6.25
N THR A 565 29.99 6.63 -6.01
CA THR A 565 29.62 7.73 -6.89
C THR A 565 30.43 7.79 -8.16
#